data_AF-W5YVM2-F1
#
_entry.id   AF-W5YVM2-F1
#
_cell.length_a   1.000
_cell.length_b   1.000
_cell.length_c   1.000
_cell.angle_alpha   90.00
_cell.angle_beta   90.00
_cell.angle_gamma   90.00
#
_symmetry.space_group_name_H-M   'P 1'
#
loop_
_entity.id
_entity.type
_entity.pdbx_description
1 polymer ?
#
loop_
_entity_poly.entity_id
_entity_poly.type
_entity_poly.pdbx_seq_one_letter_code
_entity_poly.pdbx_strand_id
1 'polypeptide(L)'
;MISLRYLKFALIAYLAGGVGLILMLPTHPEINLWLVALSIFCAVPFMSLVVTRLPVFRNFYRQHQSILDDGIRSANDRRAASPMAGLVTGGVIALTLLFLGVSDIVVPAFCGAVGAGVMSFYHEPP
;
A
#
# COMPACT_ATOMS: atom_id res chain seq x y z
N MET A 1 2.10 -21.80 -0.03
CA MET A 1 3.39 -21.57 0.67
C MET A 1 3.68 -20.08 0.67
N ILE A 2 3.78 -19.44 1.83
CA ILE A 2 4.16 -18.02 1.93
C ILE A 2 5.65 -17.92 1.59
N SER A 3 6.00 -17.13 0.58
CA SER A 3 7.39 -16.95 0.17
C SER A 3 8.16 -16.15 1.24
N LEU A 4 9.41 -16.53 1.53
CA LEU A 4 10.30 -15.77 2.43
C LEU A 4 10.45 -14.31 1.97
N ARG A 5 10.34 -14.07 0.65
CA ARG A 5 10.35 -12.73 0.06
C ARG A 5 9.09 -11.95 0.46
N TYR A 6 7.91 -12.58 0.47
CA TYR A 6 6.66 -11.94 0.91
C TYR A 6 6.74 -11.49 2.37
N LEU A 7 7.27 -12.35 3.25
CA LEU A 7 7.42 -12.04 4.67
C LEU A 7 8.32 -10.81 4.89
N LYS A 8 9.43 -10.71 4.16
CA LYS A 8 10.35 -9.56 4.23
C LYS A 8 9.64 -8.26 3.85
N PHE A 9 8.97 -8.23 2.71
CA PHE A 9 8.27 -7.01 2.25
C PHE A 9 7.08 -6.64 3.14
N ALA A 10 6.36 -7.63 3.69
CA ALA A 10 5.32 -7.37 4.67
C ALA A 10 5.88 -6.72 5.94
N LEU A 11 7.02 -7.19 6.46
CA LEU A 11 7.70 -6.59 7.61
C LEU A 11 8.12 -5.13 7.32
N ILE A 12 8.68 -4.87 6.14
CA ILE A 12 9.06 -3.51 5.73
C ILE A 12 7.83 -2.62 5.58
N ALA A 13 6.72 -3.13 5.05
CA ALA A 13 5.46 -2.40 4.94
C ALA A 13 4.88 -2.03 6.32
N TYR A 14 4.95 -2.93 7.29
CA TYR A 14 4.53 -2.65 8.68
C TYR A 14 5.42 -1.58 9.32
N LEU A 15 6.74 -1.67 9.15
CA LEU A 15 7.68 -0.66 9.63
C LEU A 15 7.42 0.71 8.99
N ALA A 16 7.21 0.76 7.67
CA ALA A 16 6.93 1.99 6.95
C ALA A 16 5.60 2.63 7.38
N GLY A 17 4.54 1.83 7.56
CA GLY A 17 3.27 2.30 8.12
C GLY A 17 3.42 2.83 9.55
N GLY A 18 4.25 2.17 10.37
CA GLY A 18 4.60 2.61 11.72
C GLY A 18 5.40 3.91 11.76
N VAL A 19 6.32 4.12 10.82
CA VAL A 19 7.03 5.40 10.66
C VAL A 19 6.06 6.52 10.26
N GLY A 20 5.10 6.21 9.37
CA GLY A 20 4.02 7.14 9.02
C GLY A 20 3.20 7.59 10.24
N LEU A 21 2.90 6.67 11.15
CA LEU A 21 2.26 6.99 12.43
C LEU A 21 3.13 7.95 13.26
N ILE A 22 4.42 7.66 13.44
CA ILE A 22 5.32 8.50 14.25
C ILE A 22 5.40 9.93 13.70
N LEU A 23 5.37 10.09 12.38
CA LEU A 23 5.39 11.41 11.72
C LEU A 23 4.07 12.18 11.86
N MET A 24 2.94 11.49 11.94
CA MET A 24 1.61 12.12 12.04
C MET A 24 1.02 12.20 13.45
N LEU A 25 1.62 11.50 14.42
CA LEU A 25 1.24 11.57 15.83
C LEU A 25 1.31 13.02 16.40
N PRO A 26 2.33 13.84 16.08
CA PRO A 26 2.44 15.21 16.61
C PRO A 26 1.34 16.13 16.11
N THR A 27 0.79 15.88 14.91
CA THR A 27 -0.26 16.71 14.30
C THR A 27 -1.66 16.29 14.71
N HIS A 28 -1.82 15.09 15.29
CA HIS A 28 -3.12 14.53 15.64
C HIS A 28 -3.05 13.66 16.91
N PRO A 29 -2.99 14.27 18.11
CA PRO A 29 -2.82 13.55 19.37
C PRO A 29 -4.04 12.72 19.79
N GLU A 30 -5.22 13.03 19.25
CA GLU A 30 -6.50 12.38 19.56
C GLU A 30 -6.67 11.01 18.85
N ILE A 31 -5.67 10.58 18.06
CA ILE A 31 -5.83 9.40 17.20
C ILE A 31 -5.90 8.11 18.01
N ASN A 32 -6.91 7.33 17.68
CA ASN A 32 -7.02 5.96 18.14
C ASN A 32 -5.96 5.06 17.47
N LEU A 33 -4.90 4.75 18.23
CA LEU A 33 -3.80 3.89 17.81
C LEU A 33 -4.27 2.51 17.32
N TRP A 34 -5.37 1.98 17.86
CA TRP A 34 -5.92 0.71 17.44
C TRP A 34 -6.46 0.76 16.01
N LEU A 35 -7.12 1.86 15.64
CA LEU A 35 -7.61 2.07 14.27
C LEU A 35 -6.45 2.16 13.27
N VAL A 36 -5.34 2.79 13.66
CA VAL A 36 -4.15 2.84 12.80
C VAL A 36 -3.51 1.46 12.67
N ALA A 37 -3.31 0.72 13.76
CA ALA A 37 -2.76 -0.63 13.70
C ALA A 37 -3.60 -1.56 12.80
N LEU A 38 -4.93 -1.47 12.91
CA LEU A 38 -5.88 -2.24 12.10
C LEU A 38 -5.81 -1.84 10.61
N SER A 39 -5.69 -0.54 10.32
CA SER A 39 -5.56 -0.05 8.95
C SER A 39 -4.28 -0.53 8.26
N ILE A 40 -3.14 -0.54 8.96
CA ILE A 40 -1.87 -1.05 8.42
C ILE A 40 -1.96 -2.57 8.23
N PHE A 41 -2.56 -3.29 9.20
CA PHE A 41 -2.77 -4.73 9.10
C PHE A 41 -3.66 -5.12 7.93
N CYS A 42 -4.74 -4.38 7.68
CA CYS A 42 -5.63 -4.61 6.55
C CYS A 42 -5.01 -4.18 5.21
N ALA A 43 -4.16 -3.16 5.18
CA ALA A 43 -3.56 -2.65 3.95
C ALA A 43 -2.67 -3.68 3.23
N VAL A 44 -1.91 -4.49 3.97
CA VAL A 44 -0.99 -5.49 3.40
C VAL A 44 -1.69 -6.58 2.58
N PRO A 45 -2.69 -7.31 3.09
CA PRO A 45 -3.44 -8.29 2.29
C PRO A 45 -4.32 -7.61 1.23
N PHE A 46 -4.86 -6.42 1.52
CA PHE A 46 -5.69 -5.70 0.57
C PHE A 46 -4.91 -5.27 -0.68
N MET A 47 -3.65 -4.88 -0.51
CA MET A 47 -2.77 -4.55 -1.63
C MET A 47 -2.57 -5.74 -2.58
N SER A 48 -2.42 -6.95 -2.04
CA SER A 48 -2.30 -8.16 -2.86
C SER A 48 -3.59 -8.46 -3.65
N LEU A 49 -4.76 -8.15 -3.07
CA LEU A 49 -6.04 -8.20 -3.78
C LEU A 49 -6.15 -7.11 -4.86
N VAL A 50 -5.73 -5.87 -4.56
CA VAL A 50 -5.73 -4.75 -5.51
C VAL A 50 -4.89 -5.09 -6.74
N VAL A 51 -3.65 -5.55 -6.55
CA VAL A 51 -2.76 -5.92 -7.67
C VAL A 51 -3.30 -7.08 -8.50
N THR A 52 -3.91 -8.08 -7.86
CA THR A 52 -4.38 -9.29 -8.56
C THR A 52 -5.76 -9.14 -9.23
N ARG A 53 -6.66 -8.33 -8.64
CA ARG A 53 -8.06 -8.24 -9.05
C ARG A 53 -8.40 -6.99 -9.84
N LEU A 54 -7.69 -5.85 -9.66
CA LEU A 54 -7.97 -4.67 -10.47
C LEU A 54 -7.35 -4.82 -11.86
N PRO A 55 -8.15 -4.79 -12.94
CA PRO A 55 -7.67 -5.00 -14.30
C PRO A 55 -6.65 -3.95 -14.74
N VAL A 56 -6.71 -2.74 -14.18
CA VAL A 56 -5.74 -1.65 -14.43
C VAL A 56 -4.33 -2.07 -13.98
N PHE A 57 -4.18 -2.53 -12.73
CA PHE A 57 -2.90 -3.01 -12.21
C PHE A 57 -2.52 -4.36 -12.80
N ARG A 58 -3.49 -5.26 -12.98
CA ARG A 58 -3.24 -6.59 -13.56
C ARG A 58 -2.70 -6.49 -14.99
N ASN A 59 -3.23 -5.59 -15.81
CA ASN A 59 -2.75 -5.36 -17.18
C ASN A 59 -1.39 -4.66 -17.17
N PHE A 60 -1.18 -3.68 -16.28
CA PHE A 60 0.11 -3.01 -16.12
C PHE A 60 1.24 -3.99 -15.75
N TYR A 61 1.03 -4.84 -14.74
CA TYR A 61 2.01 -5.84 -14.32
C TYR A 61 2.15 -7.01 -15.32
N ARG A 62 1.09 -7.41 -16.06
CA ARG A 62 1.19 -8.43 -17.12
C ARG A 62 1.88 -7.93 -18.40
N GLN A 63 1.57 -6.73 -18.87
CA GLN A 63 2.19 -6.18 -20.09
C GLN A 63 3.69 -5.96 -19.92
N HIS A 64 4.15 -5.57 -18.72
CA HIS A 64 5.57 -5.35 -18.45
C HIS A 64 6.37 -6.63 -18.17
N GLN A 65 5.70 -7.78 -18.06
CA GLN A 65 6.38 -9.07 -18.00
C GLN A 65 6.80 -9.57 -19.40
N SER A 66 6.18 -9.03 -20.47
CA SER A 66 6.52 -9.40 -21.86
C SER A 66 7.38 -8.37 -22.60
N ILE A 67 7.67 -7.21 -22.02
CA ILE A 67 8.47 -6.16 -22.66
C ILE A 67 9.80 -6.06 -21.91
N LEU A 68 10.77 -6.85 -22.36
CA LEU A 68 12.15 -6.83 -21.90
C LEU A 68 12.98 -5.69 -22.52
N ASP A 69 12.41 -4.86 -23.42
CA ASP A 69 13.19 -3.98 -24.31
C ASP A 69 13.24 -2.47 -23.96
N ASP A 70 12.36 -1.94 -23.10
CA ASP A 70 12.33 -0.49 -22.80
C ASP A 70 12.78 -0.19 -21.35
N GLY A 71 14.05 -0.48 -21.06
CA GLY A 71 14.62 -0.49 -19.69
C GLY A 71 14.51 0.82 -18.88
N ILE A 72 14.34 1.99 -19.52
CA ILE A 72 14.28 3.28 -18.82
C ILE A 72 12.83 3.74 -18.58
N ARG A 73 11.92 3.49 -19.53
CA ARG A 73 10.51 3.90 -19.45
C ARG A 73 9.72 2.96 -18.53
N SER A 74 10.02 1.68 -18.60
CA SER A 74 9.51 0.62 -17.70
C SER A 74 9.84 0.91 -16.22
N ALA A 75 11.02 1.43 -15.90
CA ALA A 75 11.42 1.72 -14.52
C ALA A 75 10.70 2.93 -13.91
N ASN A 76 10.45 3.99 -14.70
CA ASN A 76 9.69 5.17 -14.24
C ASN A 76 8.22 4.85 -14.03
N ASP A 77 7.60 4.10 -14.96
CA ASP A 77 6.20 3.71 -14.83
C ASP A 77 6.00 2.75 -13.64
N ARG A 78 6.98 1.87 -13.35
CA ARG A 78 7.00 1.03 -12.13
C ARG A 78 7.07 1.87 -10.85
N ARG A 79 7.97 2.86 -10.80
CA ARG A 79 8.07 3.81 -9.68
C ARG A 79 6.80 4.64 -9.48
N ALA A 80 6.02 4.87 -10.53
CA ALA A 80 4.72 5.56 -10.45
C ALA A 80 3.57 4.63 -10.03
N ALA A 81 3.64 3.34 -10.37
CA ALA A 81 2.60 2.36 -10.01
C ALA A 81 2.52 2.10 -8.50
N SER A 82 3.67 2.09 -7.81
CA SER A 82 3.76 1.92 -6.35
C SER A 82 2.97 2.98 -5.55
N PRO A 83 3.22 4.30 -5.72
CA PRO A 83 2.46 5.34 -5.03
C PRO A 83 0.99 5.38 -5.47
N MET A 84 0.68 5.11 -6.74
CA MET A 84 -0.71 5.03 -7.20
C MET A 84 -1.49 3.91 -6.50
N ALA A 85 -0.89 2.73 -6.34
CA ALA A 85 -1.56 1.63 -5.66
C ALA A 85 -1.67 1.85 -4.14
N GLY A 86 -0.68 2.50 -3.54
CA GLY A 86 -0.76 3.00 -2.17
C GLY A 86 -1.91 3.99 -1.97
N LEU A 87 -2.06 4.96 -2.87
CA LEU A 87 -3.16 5.94 -2.84
C LEU A 87 -4.53 5.30 -3.03
N VAL A 88 -4.67 4.35 -3.96
CA VAL A 88 -5.93 3.60 -4.15
C VAL A 88 -6.29 2.83 -2.89
N THR A 89 -5.31 2.14 -2.28
CA THR A 89 -5.53 1.38 -1.05
C THR A 89 -5.88 2.30 0.12
N GLY A 90 -5.19 3.42 0.27
CA GLY A 90 -5.51 4.45 1.26
C GLY A 90 -6.89 5.05 1.07
N GLY A 91 -7.29 5.34 -0.17
CA GLY A 91 -8.62 5.85 -0.51
C GLY A 91 -9.73 4.87 -0.19
N VAL A 92 -9.53 3.58 -0.44
CA VAL A 92 -10.49 2.54 -0.04
C VAL A 92 -10.61 2.44 1.49
N ILE A 93 -9.48 2.44 2.20
CA ILE A 93 -9.46 2.44 3.67
C ILE A 93 -10.21 3.67 4.20
N ALA A 94 -9.93 4.86 3.63
CA ALA A 94 -10.60 6.09 4.02
C ALA A 94 -12.12 6.02 3.81
N LEU A 95 -12.57 5.54 2.64
CA LEU A 95 -13.98 5.34 2.35
C LEU A 95 -14.63 4.36 3.34
N THR A 96 -13.99 3.22 3.61
CA THR A 96 -14.53 2.24 4.57
C THR A 96 -14.69 2.81 5.97
N LEU A 97 -13.68 3.57 6.46
CA LEU A 97 -13.74 4.23 7.76
C LEU A 97 -14.81 5.33 7.80
N LEU A 98 -14.99 6.06 6.69
CA LEU A 98 -16.05 7.06 6.55
C LEU A 98 -17.44 6.43 6.60
N PHE A 99 -17.64 5.29 5.93
CA PHE A 99 -18.90 4.53 6.03
C PHE A 99 -19.19 4.00 7.44
N LEU A 100 -18.14 3.71 8.22
CA LEU A 100 -18.24 3.30 9.62
C LEU A 100 -18.47 4.48 10.59
N GLY A 101 -18.50 5.72 10.09
CA GLY A 101 -18.74 6.92 10.90
C GLY A 101 -17.55 7.38 11.73
N VAL A 102 -16.32 6.97 11.36
CA VAL A 102 -15.10 7.39 12.05
C VAL A 102 -14.71 8.79 11.61
N SER A 103 -14.39 9.70 12.54
CA SER A 103 -13.96 11.08 12.26
C SER A 103 -12.48 11.19 11.90
N ASP A 104 -11.62 10.40 12.55
CA ASP A 104 -10.15 10.50 12.45
C ASP A 104 -9.57 9.58 11.36
N ILE A 105 -10.02 9.79 10.13
CA ILE A 105 -9.76 8.90 8.99
C ILE A 105 -8.37 9.11 8.38
N VAL A 106 -7.86 10.34 8.45
CA VAL A 106 -6.68 10.80 7.69
C VAL A 106 -5.44 9.97 8.02
N VAL A 107 -5.14 9.78 9.29
CA VAL A 107 -3.90 9.10 9.71
C VAL A 107 -3.95 7.58 9.52
N PRO A 108 -5.04 6.87 9.87
CA PRO A 108 -5.18 5.46 9.51
C PRO A 108 -5.09 5.23 7.99
N ALA A 109 -5.76 6.06 7.19
CA ALA A 109 -5.71 5.95 5.73
C ALA A 109 -4.30 6.21 5.17
N PHE A 110 -3.59 7.22 5.71
CA PHE A 110 -2.23 7.54 5.31
C PHE A 110 -1.24 6.42 5.66
N CYS A 111 -1.30 5.90 6.89
CA CYS A 111 -0.42 4.82 7.32
C CYS A 111 -0.67 3.54 6.52
N GLY A 112 -1.94 3.24 6.23
CA GLY A 112 -2.34 2.14 5.34
C GLY A 112 -1.82 2.35 3.90
N ALA A 113 -1.90 3.57 3.36
CA ALA A 113 -1.40 3.90 2.03
C ALA A 113 0.12 3.71 1.91
N VAL A 114 0.88 4.15 2.93
CA VAL A 114 2.34 3.99 2.98
C VAL A 114 2.72 2.51 3.05
N GLY A 115 2.06 1.73 3.91
CA GLY A 115 2.27 0.29 4.00
C GLY A 115 1.97 -0.44 2.68
N ALA A 116 0.84 -0.11 2.04
CA ALA A 116 0.45 -0.68 0.75
C ALA A 116 1.43 -0.29 -0.38
N GLY A 117 1.87 0.97 -0.42
CA GLY A 117 2.86 1.44 -1.40
C GLY A 117 4.18 0.68 -1.27
N VAL A 118 4.67 0.46 -0.05
CA VAL A 118 5.87 -0.35 0.18
C VAL A 118 5.66 -1.82 -0.21
N MET A 119 4.48 -2.38 0.07
CA MET A 119 4.15 -3.76 -0.31
C MET A 119 4.07 -3.96 -1.83
N SER A 120 3.77 -2.92 -2.60
CA SER A 120 3.72 -3.00 -4.07
C SER A 120 5.06 -3.43 -4.71
N PHE A 121 6.20 -3.05 -4.10
CA PHE A 121 7.54 -3.43 -4.56
C PHE A 121 7.80 -4.94 -4.46
N TYR A 122 7.03 -5.68 -3.66
CA TYR A 122 7.09 -7.15 -3.65
C TYR A 122 6.69 -7.75 -5.00
N HIS A 123 5.75 -7.12 -5.70
CA HIS A 123 5.19 -7.64 -6.95
C HIS A 123 6.03 -7.27 -8.18
N GLU A 124 7.14 -6.55 -8.02
CA GLU A 124 8.08 -6.25 -9.09
C GLU A 124 9.00 -7.46 -9.37
N PRO A 125 9.17 -7.87 -10.66
CA PRO A 125 10.19 -8.85 -11.02
C PRO A 125 11.59 -8.26 -10.78
N PRO A 126 12.58 -9.09 -10.40
CA PRO A 126 13.95 -8.65 -10.11
C PRO A 126 14.63 -8.03 -11.34
#